data_AF-A0A7S1AXC3-F1
#
_entry.id   AF-A0A7S1AXC3-F1
#
_cell.length_a   1.000
_cell.length_b   1.000
_cell.length_c   1.000
_cell.angle_alpha   90.00
_cell.angle_beta   90.00
_cell.angle_gamma   90.00
#
_symmetry.space_group_name_H-M   'P 1'
#
loop_
_entity.id
_entity.type
_entity.pdbx_description
1 polymer ?
#
loop_
_entity_poly.entity_id
_entity_poly.type
_entity_poly.pdbx_seq_one_letter_code
_entity_poly.pdbx_strand_id
1 'polypeptide(L)'
;MDQHEVEGSATSDTSRVTNTVVKQSDILSRVASSVDGAFVAVFSKIGLFVGRYPCVVIVVCCVWTLFCAAGFSQMTTEGRSEELWSPTDCDAYRDYKLYEEYYESESRVDYILLEAKDGNMLETAELTTAIEIHSDIEALPSDDGTLEGICKLLPTNGHPCHINGILGAWNFDTATLLADPDVLNTLNSW
;
A
#
# COMPACT_ATOMS: atom_id res chain seq x y z
N MET A 1 73.20 -26.78 -15.37
CA MET A 1 71.75 -26.56 -15.19
C MET A 1 71.59 -26.04 -13.78
N ASP A 2 71.40 -24.74 -13.73
CA ASP A 2 71.50 -23.84 -12.59
C ASP A 2 70.42 -24.07 -11.54
N GLN A 3 70.81 -23.93 -10.27
CA GLN A 3 69.93 -23.42 -9.22
C GLN A 3 70.68 -22.29 -8.51
N HIS A 4 70.35 -21.08 -8.93
CA HIS A 4 70.50 -19.85 -8.16
C HIS A 4 69.35 -19.82 -7.15
N GLU A 5 69.63 -19.77 -5.85
CA GLU A 5 68.66 -19.32 -4.86
C GLU A 5 69.32 -18.24 -4.00
N VAL A 6 68.58 -17.14 -3.89
CA VAL A 6 69.04 -15.81 -3.53
C VAL A 6 68.92 -15.62 -2.02
N GLU A 7 70.03 -15.33 -1.35
CA GLU A 7 70.03 -14.66 -0.05
C GLU A 7 69.45 -13.25 -0.19
N GLY A 8 68.42 -12.92 0.60
CA GLY A 8 67.78 -11.60 0.56
C GLY A 8 66.96 -11.27 1.81
N SER A 9 67.62 -10.68 2.80
CA SER A 9 67.14 -9.63 3.71
C SER A 9 65.62 -9.55 3.99
N ALA A 10 65.18 -10.16 5.09
CA ALA A 10 63.81 -10.04 5.60
C ALA A 10 63.80 -9.81 7.13
N THR A 11 64.30 -8.67 7.61
CA THR A 11 64.27 -8.36 9.06
C THR A 11 63.90 -6.91 9.44
N SER A 12 63.55 -6.03 8.49
CA SER A 12 63.23 -4.62 8.83
C SER A 12 61.73 -4.27 8.80
N ASP A 13 60.94 -4.81 7.87
CA ASP A 13 59.55 -4.35 7.67
C ASP A 13 58.52 -4.97 8.63
N THR A 14 58.74 -6.20 9.11
CA THR A 14 57.85 -6.85 10.08
C THR A 14 57.80 -6.09 11.42
N SER A 15 58.89 -5.43 11.79
CA SER A 15 59.01 -4.66 13.05
C SER A 15 58.24 -3.34 13.01
N ARG A 16 58.04 -2.74 11.83
CA ARG A 16 57.33 -1.45 11.70
C ARG A 16 55.81 -1.64 11.68
N VAL A 17 55.34 -2.72 11.06
CA VAL A 17 53.91 -3.10 11.01
C VAL A 17 53.42 -3.67 12.35
N THR A 18 54.25 -4.44 13.06
CA THR A 18 53.88 -4.94 14.40
C THR A 18 53.80 -3.81 15.42
N ASN A 19 54.69 -2.81 15.38
CA ASN A 19 54.65 -1.67 16.30
C ASN A 19 53.45 -0.72 16.07
N THR A 20 52.95 -0.56 14.84
CA THR A 20 51.74 0.24 14.58
C THR A 20 50.46 -0.49 14.99
N VAL A 21 50.39 -1.81 14.74
CA VAL A 21 49.25 -2.64 15.14
C VAL A 21 49.14 -2.79 16.66
N VAL A 22 50.26 -3.03 17.37
CA VAL A 22 50.28 -3.10 18.84
C VAL A 22 49.89 -1.76 19.48
N LYS A 23 50.40 -0.65 18.95
CA LYS A 23 50.04 0.69 19.45
C LYS A 23 48.58 1.06 19.18
N GLN A 24 48.00 0.60 18.07
CA GLN A 24 46.59 0.79 17.75
C GLN A 24 45.68 -0.08 18.64
N SER A 25 46.05 -1.35 18.91
CA SER A 25 45.33 -2.20 19.87
C SER A 25 45.42 -1.68 21.30
N ASP A 26 46.52 -1.05 21.69
CA ASP A 26 46.69 -0.46 23.03
C ASP A 26 45.85 0.81 23.23
N ILE A 27 45.69 1.65 22.20
CA ILE A 27 44.84 2.84 22.29
C ILE A 27 43.35 2.44 22.26
N LEU A 28 42.97 1.52 21.38
CA LEU A 28 41.59 1.02 21.30
C LEU A 28 41.18 0.28 22.58
N SER A 29 42.07 -0.52 23.17
CA SER A 29 41.79 -1.20 24.46
C SER A 29 41.70 -0.22 25.63
N ARG A 30 42.46 0.88 25.63
CA ARG A 30 42.35 1.95 26.64
C ARG A 30 41.07 2.76 26.50
N VAL A 31 40.61 3.01 25.27
CA VAL A 31 39.31 3.64 25.03
C VAL A 31 38.17 2.69 25.41
N ALA A 32 38.26 1.42 25.02
CA ALA A 32 37.27 0.40 25.36
C ALA A 32 37.13 0.22 26.88
N SER A 33 38.24 0.06 27.61
CA SER A 33 38.22 -0.06 29.08
C SER A 33 37.69 1.20 29.78
N SER A 34 37.90 2.39 29.22
CA SER A 34 37.34 3.64 29.73
C SER A 34 35.82 3.69 29.51
N VAL A 35 35.34 3.25 28.35
CA VAL A 35 33.92 3.16 28.01
C VAL A 35 33.22 2.10 28.87
N ASP A 36 33.84 0.93 29.05
CA ASP A 36 33.33 -0.14 29.92
C ASP A 36 33.25 0.34 31.38
N GLY A 37 34.29 1.02 31.87
CA GLY A 37 34.29 1.64 33.19
C GLY A 37 33.19 2.68 33.35
N ALA A 38 32.94 3.49 32.33
CA ALA A 38 31.85 4.46 32.31
C ALA A 38 30.47 3.78 32.34
N PHE A 39 30.26 2.72 31.55
CA PHE A 39 29.02 1.94 31.57
C PHE A 39 28.76 1.32 32.94
N VAL A 40 29.76 0.68 33.54
CA VAL A 40 29.63 0.09 34.89
C VAL A 40 29.30 1.17 35.93
N ALA A 41 29.93 2.34 35.86
CA ALA A 41 29.65 3.45 36.76
C ALA A 41 28.24 4.03 36.58
N VAL A 42 27.74 4.14 35.34
CA VAL A 42 26.41 4.67 35.03
C VAL A 42 25.33 3.67 35.41
N PHE A 43 25.44 2.41 34.98
CA PHE A 43 24.44 1.39 35.26
C PHE A 43 24.39 1.02 36.75
N SER A 44 25.51 1.02 37.46
CA SER A 44 25.48 0.81 38.92
C SER A 44 24.75 1.94 39.66
N LYS A 45 24.92 3.20 39.23
CA LYS A 45 24.20 4.35 39.78
C LYS A 45 22.70 4.30 39.46
N ILE A 46 22.34 3.98 38.22
CA ILE A 46 20.94 3.83 37.80
C ILE A 46 20.29 2.67 38.56
N GLY A 47 20.95 1.51 38.62
CA GLY A 47 20.46 0.34 39.34
C GLY A 47 20.26 0.61 40.84
N LEU A 48 21.21 1.30 41.49
CA LEU A 48 21.07 1.71 42.89
C LEU A 48 19.91 2.70 43.09
N PHE A 49 19.72 3.64 42.15
CA PHE A 49 18.62 4.59 42.19
C PHE A 49 17.25 3.88 42.05
N VAL A 50 17.14 2.94 41.12
CA VAL A 50 15.92 2.13 40.93
C VAL A 50 15.62 1.27 42.15
N GLY A 51 16.65 0.64 42.74
CA GLY A 51 16.49 -0.14 43.97
C GLY A 51 16.13 0.69 45.20
N ARG A 52 16.57 1.96 45.27
CA ARG A 52 16.26 2.88 46.38
C ARG A 52 14.82 3.39 46.34
N TYR A 53 14.27 3.63 45.14
CA TYR A 53 12.95 4.25 44.96
C TYR A 53 12.09 3.51 43.92
N PRO A 54 11.73 2.23 44.15
CA PRO A 54 11.05 1.41 43.14
C PRO A 54 9.69 1.99 42.72
N CYS A 55 8.89 2.49 43.66
CA CYS A 55 7.56 3.02 43.36
C CYS A 55 7.61 4.28 42.49
N VAL A 56 8.58 5.17 42.72
CA VAL A 56 8.73 6.42 41.95
C VAL A 56 9.10 6.10 40.51
N VAL A 57 10.02 5.15 40.30
CA VAL A 57 10.44 4.72 38.97
C VAL A 57 9.28 4.12 38.18
N ILE A 58 8.47 3.24 38.81
CA ILE A 58 7.29 2.65 38.17
C ILE A 58 6.31 3.74 37.71
N VAL A 59 6.00 4.71 38.58
CA VAL A 59 5.08 5.80 38.23
C VAL A 59 5.62 6.62 37.07
N VAL A 60 6.91 6.98 37.08
CA VAL A 60 7.54 7.73 35.99
C VAL A 60 7.49 6.96 34.67
N CYS A 61 7.78 5.66 34.68
CA CYS A 61 7.68 4.81 33.50
C CYS A 61 6.23 4.71 32.99
N CYS A 62 5.24 4.58 33.88
CA CYS A 62 3.83 4.57 33.51
C CYS A 62 3.40 5.91 32.89
N VAL A 63 3.78 7.04 33.47
CA VAL A 63 3.48 8.37 32.91
C VAL A 63 4.15 8.56 31.55
N TRP A 64 5.40 8.13 31.42
CA TRP A 64 6.13 8.24 30.15
C TRP A 64 5.53 7.37 29.05
N THR A 65 5.18 6.12 29.37
CA THR A 65 4.51 5.21 28.42
C THR A 65 3.14 5.74 28.01
N LEU A 66 2.35 6.31 28.93
CA LEU A 66 1.09 6.97 28.60
C LEU A 66 1.28 8.21 27.71
N PHE A 67 2.35 8.99 27.94
CA PHE A 67 2.69 10.12 27.08
C PHE A 67 3.06 9.67 25.67
N CYS A 68 3.85 8.60 25.53
CA CYS A 68 4.11 7.98 24.22
C CYS A 68 2.84 7.40 23.59
N ALA A 69 1.98 6.78 24.40
CA ALA A 69 0.72 6.20 23.96
C ALA A 69 -0.26 7.28 23.45
N ALA A 70 -0.22 8.49 24.02
CA ALA A 70 -1.03 9.62 23.56
C ALA A 70 -0.72 10.01 22.09
N GLY A 71 0.48 9.72 21.59
CA GLY A 71 0.83 9.90 20.17
C GLY A 71 -0.03 9.06 19.23
N PHE A 72 -0.47 7.88 19.65
CA PHE A 72 -1.36 7.03 18.83
C PHE A 72 -2.74 7.65 18.61
N SER A 73 -3.17 8.58 19.46
CA SER A 73 -4.45 9.29 19.24
C SER A 73 -4.44 10.16 17.98
N GLN A 74 -3.27 10.54 17.48
CA GLN A 74 -3.09 11.35 16.27
C GLN A 74 -2.63 10.51 15.07
N MET A 75 -2.61 9.18 15.19
CA MET A 75 -2.21 8.31 14.10
C MET A 75 -3.32 8.25 13.05
N THR A 76 -3.05 8.81 11.87
CA THR A 76 -3.91 8.66 10.70
C THR A 76 -3.58 7.35 9.99
N THR A 77 -4.55 6.46 9.85
CA THR A 77 -4.40 5.24 9.07
C THR A 77 -4.56 5.58 7.59
N GLU A 78 -3.48 5.49 6.82
CA GLU A 78 -3.55 5.59 5.36
C GLU A 78 -4.02 4.24 4.81
N GLY A 79 -5.16 4.26 4.11
CA GLY A 79 -5.81 3.06 3.56
C GLY A 79 -5.68 2.94 2.04
N ARG A 80 -5.15 3.96 1.38
CA ARG A 80 -4.94 3.98 -0.06
C ARG A 80 -3.76 3.08 -0.44
N SER A 81 -4.09 1.97 -1.10
CA SER A 81 -3.11 0.95 -1.50
C SER A 81 -2.06 1.54 -2.44
N GLU A 82 -2.47 2.41 -3.35
CA GLU A 82 -1.63 3.11 -4.31
C GLU A 82 -0.53 3.96 -3.66
N GLU A 83 -0.81 4.57 -2.50
CA GLU A 83 0.19 5.35 -1.75
C GLU A 83 1.07 4.48 -0.85
N LEU A 84 0.57 3.32 -0.40
CA LEU A 84 1.31 2.41 0.46
C LEU A 84 2.39 1.63 -0.31
N TRP A 85 2.10 1.25 -1.56
CA TRP A 85 2.97 0.38 -2.36
C TRP A 85 3.81 1.11 -3.40
N SER A 86 3.52 2.38 -3.68
CA SER A 86 4.27 3.19 -4.64
C SER A 86 5.15 4.22 -3.92
N PRO A 87 6.46 4.27 -4.20
CA PRO A 87 7.31 5.34 -3.70
C PRO A 87 6.83 6.70 -4.21
N THR A 88 6.55 7.63 -3.29
CA THR A 88 6.05 8.98 -3.61
C THR A 88 7.05 9.82 -4.41
N ASP A 89 8.33 9.43 -4.42
CA ASP A 89 9.44 10.10 -5.10
C ASP A 89 9.70 9.58 -6.53
N CYS A 90 8.86 8.69 -7.06
CA CYS A 90 9.01 8.19 -8.43
C CYS A 90 8.39 9.11 -9.49
N ASP A 91 8.94 9.11 -10.71
CA ASP A 91 8.41 9.89 -11.84
C ASP A 91 6.96 9.51 -12.17
N ALA A 92 6.58 8.23 -11.99
CA ALA A 92 5.21 7.76 -12.21
C ALA A 92 4.20 8.42 -11.24
N TYR A 93 4.59 8.68 -9.99
CA TYR A 93 3.73 9.38 -9.03
C TYR A 93 3.56 10.85 -9.40
N ARG A 94 4.61 11.50 -9.91
CA ARG A 94 4.52 12.88 -10.42
C ARG A 94 3.58 12.97 -11.61
N ASP A 95 3.68 12.05 -12.55
CA ASP A 95 2.81 12.02 -13.74
C ASP A 95 1.36 11.71 -13.36
N TYR A 96 1.14 10.80 -12.40
CA TYR A 96 -0.19 10.53 -11.84
C TYR A 96 -0.79 11.77 -11.17
N LYS A 97 -0.03 12.48 -10.32
CA LYS A 97 -0.49 13.72 -9.69
C LYS A 97 -0.81 14.81 -10.70
N LEU A 98 0.01 14.92 -11.75
CA LEU A 98 -0.26 15.84 -12.85
C LEU A 98 -1.56 15.46 -13.56
N TYR A 99 -1.79 14.17 -13.84
CA TYR A 99 -3.01 13.69 -14.45
C TYR A 99 -4.25 13.99 -13.58
N GLU A 100 -4.19 13.72 -12.28
CA GLU A 100 -5.27 14.00 -11.31
C GLU A 100 -5.59 15.51 -11.19
N GLU A 101 -4.60 16.40 -11.37
CA GLU A 101 -4.81 17.85 -11.37
C GLU A 101 -5.55 18.34 -12.62
N TYR A 102 -5.24 17.79 -13.79
CA TYR A 102 -5.83 18.21 -15.07
C TYR A 102 -7.13 17.48 -15.41
N TYR A 103 -7.24 16.22 -15.03
CA TYR A 103 -8.40 15.37 -15.27
C TYR A 103 -9.00 15.01 -13.91
N GLU A 104 -10.23 15.47 -13.68
CA GLU A 104 -11.02 15.14 -12.50
C GLU A 104 -10.92 13.64 -12.19
N SER A 105 -10.70 13.31 -10.92
CA SER A 105 -10.20 12.03 -10.40
C SER A 105 -10.83 10.78 -11.00
N GLU A 106 -10.09 9.67 -10.92
CA GLU A 106 -10.49 8.35 -11.43
C GLU A 106 -11.96 8.03 -11.19
N SER A 107 -12.67 7.80 -12.28
CA SER A 107 -14.02 7.25 -12.23
C SER A 107 -13.91 5.81 -11.73
N ARG A 108 -14.58 5.47 -10.63
CA ARG A 108 -14.61 4.09 -10.14
C ARG A 108 -15.37 3.24 -11.17
N VAL A 109 -14.77 2.13 -11.58
CA VAL A 109 -15.37 1.21 -12.53
C VAL A 109 -15.73 -0.08 -11.80
N ASP A 110 -17.02 -0.35 -11.73
CA ASP A 110 -17.57 -1.59 -11.19
C ASP A 110 -18.07 -2.47 -12.35
N TYR A 111 -17.81 -3.77 -12.24
CA TYR A 111 -18.19 -4.75 -13.26
C TYR A 111 -19.09 -5.81 -12.65
N ILE A 112 -20.16 -6.16 -13.36
CA ILE A 112 -21.05 -7.26 -13.02
C ILE A 112 -21.00 -8.26 -14.15
N LEU A 113 -20.65 -9.50 -13.81
CA LEU A 113 -20.68 -10.62 -14.74
C LEU A 113 -21.92 -11.46 -14.43
N LEU A 114 -22.83 -11.52 -15.39
CA LEU A 114 -24.04 -12.35 -15.31
C LEU A 114 -23.83 -13.62 -16.14
N GLU A 115 -24.19 -14.75 -15.55
CA GLU A 115 -24.17 -16.06 -16.19
C GLU A 115 -25.57 -16.68 -16.05
N ALA A 116 -26.10 -17.21 -17.15
CA ALA A 116 -27.36 -17.94 -17.13
C ALA A 116 -27.20 -19.23 -16.34
N LYS A 117 -28.14 -19.52 -15.43
CA LYS A 117 -28.09 -20.71 -14.60
C LYS A 117 -28.11 -22.00 -15.43
N ASP A 118 -28.91 -22.00 -16.49
CA ASP A 118 -29.05 -23.09 -17.44
C ASP A 118 -29.25 -22.48 -18.84
N GLY A 119 -28.53 -22.96 -19.85
CA GLY A 119 -28.77 -22.56 -21.25
C GLY A 119 -27.98 -21.32 -21.71
N ASN A 120 -28.61 -20.49 -22.55
CA ASN A 120 -27.96 -19.37 -23.23
C ASN A 120 -28.41 -18.01 -22.64
N MET A 121 -27.44 -17.20 -22.20
CA MET A 121 -27.67 -15.86 -21.64
C MET A 121 -28.34 -14.88 -22.62
N LEU A 122 -28.27 -15.16 -23.93
CA LEU A 122 -28.88 -14.32 -24.97
C LEU A 122 -30.35 -14.65 -25.24
N GLU A 123 -30.96 -15.55 -24.46
CA GLU A 123 -32.40 -15.78 -24.52
C GLU A 123 -33.16 -14.61 -23.90
N THR A 124 -34.33 -14.27 -24.48
CA THR A 124 -35.13 -13.11 -24.05
C THR A 124 -35.51 -13.18 -22.57
N ALA A 125 -35.76 -14.38 -22.03
CA ALA A 125 -36.08 -14.57 -20.62
C ALA A 125 -34.91 -14.19 -19.69
N GLU A 126 -33.69 -14.60 -20.04
CA GLU A 126 -32.47 -14.30 -19.27
C GLU A 126 -32.09 -12.83 -19.39
N LEU A 127 -32.22 -12.22 -20.58
CA LEU A 127 -32.00 -10.79 -20.77
C LEU A 127 -33.04 -9.92 -20.03
N THR A 128 -34.29 -10.36 -19.96
CA THR A 128 -35.32 -9.67 -19.16
C THR A 128 -34.93 -9.69 -17.68
N THR A 129 -34.49 -10.85 -17.17
CA THR A 129 -33.98 -11.00 -15.81
C THR A 129 -32.76 -10.10 -15.57
N ALA A 130 -31.87 -9.94 -16.55
CA ALA A 130 -30.72 -9.04 -16.46
C ALA A 130 -31.13 -7.56 -16.37
N ILE A 131 -32.19 -7.14 -17.08
CA ILE A 131 -32.75 -5.78 -16.96
C ILE A 131 -33.38 -5.58 -15.58
N GLU A 132 -34.09 -6.58 -15.05
CA GLU A 132 -34.63 -6.53 -13.69
C GLU A 132 -33.54 -6.35 -12.64
N ILE A 133 -32.45 -7.13 -12.72
CA ILE A 133 -31.28 -6.98 -11.83
C ILE A 133 -30.69 -5.58 -11.94
N HIS A 134 -30.58 -5.04 -13.15
CA HIS A 134 -30.06 -3.70 -13.37
C HIS A 134 -30.94 -2.61 -12.72
N SER A 135 -32.27 -2.71 -12.88
CA SER A 135 -33.22 -1.81 -12.23
C SER A 135 -33.18 -1.91 -10.70
N ASP A 136 -33.03 -3.13 -10.17
CA ASP A 136 -32.88 -3.34 -8.73
C ASP A 136 -31.62 -2.65 -8.19
N ILE A 137 -30.50 -2.71 -8.94
CA ILE A 137 -29.24 -2.04 -8.57
C ILE A 137 -29.38 -0.52 -8.57
N GLU A 138 -30.06 0.05 -9.56
CA GLU A 138 -30.31 1.49 -9.64
C GLU A 138 -31.15 2.01 -8.46
N ALA A 139 -32.08 1.18 -7.99
CA ALA A 139 -32.93 1.49 -6.85
C ALA A 139 -32.23 1.32 -5.50
N LEU A 140 -31.01 0.76 -5.44
CA LEU A 140 -30.28 0.60 -4.20
C LEU A 140 -29.92 1.98 -3.60
N PRO A 141 -30.22 2.20 -2.31
CA PRO A 141 -29.82 3.42 -1.64
C PRO A 141 -28.32 3.40 -1.33
N SER A 142 -27.64 4.50 -1.60
CA SER A 142 -26.32 4.83 -1.09
C SER A 142 -26.40 6.00 -0.11
N ASP A 143 -25.39 6.15 0.74
CA ASP A 143 -25.26 7.28 1.66
C ASP A 143 -25.28 8.64 0.91
N ASP A 144 -24.82 8.63 -0.34
CA ASP A 144 -24.74 9.80 -1.24
C ASP A 144 -25.91 9.89 -2.26
N GLY A 145 -26.95 9.05 -2.13
CA GLY A 145 -28.13 9.05 -3.01
C GLY A 145 -28.33 7.74 -3.80
N THR A 146 -29.05 7.80 -4.91
CA THR A 146 -29.20 6.66 -5.84
C THR A 146 -28.04 6.65 -6.86
N LEU A 147 -27.96 5.61 -7.69
CA LEU A 147 -26.90 5.49 -8.71
C LEU A 147 -26.78 6.74 -9.59
N GLU A 148 -27.91 7.34 -9.98
CA GLU A 148 -27.95 8.58 -10.78
C GLU A 148 -27.25 9.78 -10.11
N GLY A 149 -27.19 9.81 -8.78
CA GLY A 149 -26.56 10.90 -8.02
C GLY A 149 -25.03 10.77 -7.90
N ILE A 150 -24.50 9.56 -8.02
CA ILE A 150 -23.07 9.26 -7.78
C ILE A 150 -22.32 8.87 -9.05
N CYS A 151 -23.03 8.52 -10.11
CA CYS A 151 -22.42 8.04 -11.34
C CYS A 151 -21.75 9.17 -12.15
N LYS A 152 -20.88 8.77 -13.07
CA LYS A 152 -20.39 9.67 -14.10
C LYS A 152 -21.49 9.89 -15.15
N LEU A 153 -21.97 11.12 -15.27
CA LEU A 153 -22.97 11.51 -16.26
C LEU A 153 -22.36 11.54 -17.66
N LEU A 154 -22.53 10.45 -18.41
CA LEU A 154 -22.35 10.43 -19.86
C LEU A 154 -23.57 9.75 -20.46
N PRO A 155 -24.53 10.52 -20.98
CA PRO A 155 -25.76 9.96 -21.52
C PRO A 155 -25.44 9.15 -22.78
N THR A 156 -25.40 7.83 -22.62
CA THR A 156 -25.12 6.87 -23.70
C THR A 156 -26.20 5.80 -23.65
N ASN A 157 -26.70 5.36 -24.81
CA ASN A 157 -27.66 4.25 -24.91
C ASN A 157 -28.91 4.41 -24.02
N GLY A 158 -29.45 5.64 -23.95
CA GLY A 158 -30.71 5.92 -23.24
C GLY A 158 -30.62 6.05 -21.72
N HIS A 159 -29.45 5.81 -21.10
CA HIS A 159 -29.23 5.92 -19.66
C HIS A 159 -28.45 7.20 -19.30
N PRO A 160 -28.80 7.96 -18.24
CA PRO A 160 -28.12 9.21 -17.88
C PRO A 160 -26.68 9.01 -17.39
N CYS A 161 -26.41 7.86 -16.76
CA CYS A 161 -25.07 7.47 -16.33
C CYS A 161 -24.31 6.69 -17.40
N HIS A 162 -22.98 6.75 -17.36
CA HIS A 162 -22.10 5.92 -18.15
C HIS A 162 -22.16 4.43 -17.73
N ILE A 163 -23.06 3.66 -18.37
CA ILE A 163 -23.19 2.22 -18.17
C ILE A 163 -22.92 1.51 -19.49
N ASN A 164 -21.92 0.63 -19.48
CA ASN A 164 -21.56 -0.18 -20.64
C ASN A 164 -22.03 -1.62 -20.44
N GLY A 165 -22.94 -2.06 -21.29
CA GLY A 165 -23.45 -3.42 -21.25
C GLY A 165 -24.30 -3.74 -22.47
N ILE A 166 -24.50 -5.03 -22.72
CA ILE A 166 -25.29 -5.56 -23.82
C ILE A 166 -26.75 -5.05 -23.83
N LEU A 167 -27.29 -4.75 -22.64
CA LEU A 167 -28.65 -4.23 -22.45
C LEU A 167 -28.84 -2.82 -23.03
N GLY A 168 -27.75 -2.09 -23.30
CA GLY A 168 -27.78 -0.79 -23.95
C GLY A 168 -28.38 -0.83 -25.36
N ALA A 169 -28.33 -1.98 -26.05
CA ALA A 169 -28.99 -2.15 -27.35
C ALA A 169 -30.51 -1.90 -27.30
N TRP A 170 -31.13 -2.11 -26.12
CA TRP A 170 -32.56 -1.90 -25.89
C TRP A 170 -32.84 -0.71 -24.95
N ASN A 171 -31.86 0.16 -24.71
CA ASN A 171 -31.92 1.27 -23.76
C ASN A 171 -32.35 0.85 -22.35
N PHE A 172 -31.96 -0.36 -21.92
CA PHE A 172 -32.30 -0.91 -20.62
C PHE A 172 -33.82 -1.01 -20.34
N ASP A 173 -34.64 -1.01 -21.39
CA ASP A 173 -36.10 -1.14 -21.27
C ASP A 173 -36.56 -2.57 -21.60
N THR A 174 -37.47 -3.09 -20.78
CA THR A 174 -38.02 -4.44 -20.98
C THR A 174 -38.99 -4.48 -22.14
N ALA A 175 -39.73 -3.39 -22.41
CA ALA A 175 -40.72 -3.37 -23.48
C ALA A 175 -40.07 -3.36 -24.87
N THR A 176 -38.97 -2.62 -25.05
CA THR A 176 -38.15 -2.64 -26.27
C THR A 176 -37.53 -4.01 -26.53
N LEU A 177 -37.01 -4.68 -25.49
CA LEU A 177 -36.45 -6.04 -25.60
C LEU A 177 -37.53 -7.06 -26.01
N LEU A 178 -38.70 -7.02 -25.39
CA LEU A 178 -39.80 -7.95 -25.71
C LEU A 178 -40.42 -7.70 -27.09
N ALA A 179 -40.29 -6.48 -27.62
CA ALA A 179 -40.70 -6.12 -28.96
C ALA A 179 -39.68 -6.52 -30.04
N ASP A 180 -38.47 -6.93 -29.66
CA ASP A 180 -37.42 -7.32 -30.59
C ASP A 180 -37.69 -8.73 -31.19
N PRO A 181 -37.89 -8.84 -32.51
CA PRO A 181 -38.12 -10.14 -33.15
C PRO A 181 -36.86 -11.00 -33.26
N ASP A 182 -35.65 -10.42 -33.18
CA ASP A 182 -34.38 -11.14 -33.33
C ASP A 182 -33.25 -10.47 -32.53
N VAL A 183 -33.18 -10.85 -31.25
CA VAL A 183 -32.16 -10.41 -30.29
C VAL A 183 -30.73 -10.59 -30.83
N LEU A 184 -30.44 -11.73 -31.50
CA LEU A 184 -29.08 -12.01 -31.97
C LEU A 184 -28.68 -11.08 -33.11
N ASN A 185 -29.60 -10.79 -34.02
CA ASN A 185 -29.32 -9.86 -35.11
C ASN A 185 -29.09 -8.44 -34.60
N THR A 186 -29.90 -7.97 -33.65
CA THR A 186 -29.71 -6.67 -32.99
C THR A 186 -28.32 -6.55 -32.39
N LEU A 187 -27.89 -7.56 -31.63
CA LEU A 187 -26.56 -7.58 -30.99
C LEU A 187 -25.38 -7.64 -31.96
N ASN A 188 -25.52 -8.36 -33.08
CA ASN A 188 -24.45 -8.43 -34.08
C ASN A 188 -24.32 -7.13 -34.90
N SER A 189 -25.32 -6.26 -34.86
CA SER A 189 -25.37 -4.99 -35.59
C SER A 189 -25.07 -3.77 -34.72
N TRP A 190 -24.90 -3.97 -33.42
CA TRP A 190 -24.67 -2.93 -32.41
C TRP A 190 -23.19 -2.55 -32.29
#